data_AF-A0A7G9GI55-F1
#
_entry.id   AF-A0A7G9GI55-F1
#
_cell.length_a   1.000
_cell.length_b   1.000
_cell.length_c   1.000
_cell.angle_alpha   90.00
_cell.angle_beta   90.00
_cell.angle_gamma   90.00
#
_symmetry.space_group_name_H-M   'P 1'
#
loop_
_entity.id
_entity.type
_entity.pdbx_description
1 polymer ?
#
loop_
_entity_poly.entity_id
_entity_poly.type
_entity_poly.pdbx_seq_one_letter_code
_entity_poly.pdbx_strand_id
1 'polypeptide(L)'
;MTYSQYRRARKLVHQCCNYESGNCLALDDGEECVCVQSISYSLLCRWFRAAVLPLDEPLAAALLYRKEHKRCTVCGQSFFPGSNRAKYCKACAAIFVSAGQWDRGINPLYLSQTDF
;
A
#
# COMPACT_ATOMS: atom_id res chain seq x y z
N MET A 1 -3.79 -2.65 -6.24
CA MET A 1 -4.34 -4.03 -6.27
C MET A 1 -4.11 -4.60 -7.67
N THR A 2 -3.70 -5.86 -7.82
CA THR A 2 -3.65 -6.50 -9.16
C THR A 2 -5.07 -6.81 -9.64
N TYR A 3 -5.27 -7.06 -10.95
CA TYR A 3 -6.59 -7.43 -11.48
C TYR A 3 -7.17 -8.71 -10.82
N SER A 4 -6.32 -9.71 -10.55
CA SER A 4 -6.72 -10.93 -9.84
C SER A 4 -7.18 -10.66 -8.41
N GLN A 5 -6.47 -9.80 -7.68
CA GLN A 5 -6.87 -9.37 -6.34
C GLN A 5 -8.18 -8.56 -6.38
N TYR A 6 -8.37 -7.69 -7.37
CA TYR A 6 -9.61 -6.93 -7.57
C TYR A 6 -10.81 -7.86 -7.78
N ARG A 7 -10.69 -8.86 -8.65
CA ARG A 7 -11.74 -9.85 -8.90
C ARG A 7 -12.14 -10.61 -7.63
N ARG A 8 -11.17 -10.93 -6.76
CA ARG A 8 -11.45 -11.56 -5.45
C ARG A 8 -12.14 -10.60 -4.49
N ALA A 9 -11.62 -9.36 -4.37
CA ALA A 9 -12.22 -8.34 -3.52
C ALA A 9 -13.67 -8.05 -3.94
N ARG A 10 -13.96 -7.95 -5.25
CA ARG A 10 -15.31 -7.75 -5.77
C ARG A 10 -16.24 -8.91 -5.43
N LYS A 11 -15.77 -10.16 -5.45
CA LYS A 11 -16.56 -11.31 -4.98
C LYS A 11 -16.90 -11.21 -3.49
N LEU A 12 -15.96 -10.76 -2.67
CA LEU A 12 -16.16 -10.58 -1.23
C LEU A 12 -17.14 -9.45 -0.90
N VAL A 13 -17.25 -8.43 -1.75
CA VAL A 13 -18.20 -7.34 -1.53
C VAL A 13 -19.64 -7.86 -1.37
N HIS A 14 -20.00 -8.95 -2.02
CA HIS A 14 -21.31 -9.59 -1.87
C HIS A 14 -21.57 -10.19 -0.48
N GLN A 15 -20.54 -10.28 0.38
CA GLN A 15 -20.64 -10.69 1.79
C GLN A 15 -20.77 -9.48 2.73
N CYS A 16 -20.71 -8.26 2.21
CA CYS A 16 -20.85 -7.04 3.01
C CYS A 16 -22.32 -6.86 3.41
N CYS A 17 -22.59 -6.67 4.70
CA CYS A 17 -23.94 -6.42 5.21
C CYS A 17 -24.60 -5.15 4.64
N ASN A 18 -23.80 -4.21 4.14
CA ASN A 18 -24.28 -2.97 3.54
C ASN A 18 -24.41 -3.05 2.01
N TYR A 19 -24.12 -4.21 1.41
CA TYR A 19 -24.20 -4.37 -0.05
C TYR A 19 -25.58 -4.90 -0.44
N GLU A 20 -26.27 -4.16 -1.30
CA GLU A 20 -27.57 -4.55 -1.85
C GLU A 20 -27.60 -4.25 -3.35
N SER A 21 -27.81 -5.27 -4.18
CA SER A 21 -28.01 -5.13 -5.64
C SER A 21 -27.00 -4.25 -6.41
N GLY A 22 -25.77 -4.08 -5.91
CA GLY A 22 -24.74 -3.20 -6.51
C GLY A 22 -24.47 -1.92 -5.73
N ASN A 23 -25.37 -1.55 -4.84
CA ASN A 23 -25.36 -0.33 -4.05
C ASN A 23 -24.89 -0.57 -2.61
N CYS A 24 -24.59 0.52 -1.91
CA CYS A 24 -24.16 0.54 -0.52
C CYS A 24 -25.19 1.28 0.34
N LEU A 25 -25.97 0.52 1.10
CA LEU A 25 -27.03 1.04 1.99
C LEU A 25 -26.51 2.05 3.02
N ALA A 26 -25.27 1.87 3.50
CA ALA A 26 -24.67 2.78 4.48
C ALA A 26 -24.25 4.15 3.90
N LEU A 27 -24.21 4.29 2.57
CA LEU A 27 -23.90 5.54 1.89
C LEU A 27 -25.11 6.14 1.17
N ASP A 28 -26.22 5.41 1.16
CA ASP A 28 -27.49 5.86 0.61
C ASP A 28 -28.08 6.91 1.57
N ASP A 29 -28.20 8.16 1.10
CA ASP A 29 -28.77 9.29 1.83
C ASP A 29 -30.13 9.73 1.26
N GLY A 30 -30.85 8.80 0.61
CA GLY A 30 -32.09 9.04 -0.11
C GLY A 30 -31.92 8.90 -1.63
N GLU A 31 -30.69 8.71 -2.10
CA GLU A 31 -30.32 8.39 -3.48
C GLU A 31 -29.37 7.19 -3.49
N GLU A 32 -29.61 6.25 -4.40
CA GLU A 32 -28.83 5.02 -4.48
C GLU A 32 -27.34 5.32 -4.68
N CYS A 33 -26.51 4.88 -3.73
CA CYS A 33 -25.06 5.03 -3.83
C CYS A 33 -24.41 3.72 -4.25
N VAL A 34 -23.71 3.69 -5.38
CA VAL A 34 -22.97 2.50 -5.84
C VAL A 34 -21.94 2.08 -4.79
N CYS A 35 -21.84 0.77 -4.52
CA CYS A 35 -20.85 0.28 -3.59
C CYS A 35 -19.43 0.62 -4.07
N VAL A 36 -18.79 1.58 -3.38
CA VAL A 36 -17.44 2.10 -3.72
C VAL A 36 -16.42 0.96 -3.84
N GLN A 37 -16.50 -0.06 -3.00
CA GLN A 37 -15.56 -1.18 -3.05
C GLN A 37 -15.79 -2.11 -4.26
N SER A 38 -17.01 -2.16 -4.80
CA SER A 38 -17.35 -3.00 -5.96
C SER A 38 -16.79 -2.45 -7.28
N ILE A 39 -16.50 -1.14 -7.32
CA ILE A 39 -15.96 -0.42 -8.49
C ILE A 39 -14.50 0.02 -8.34
N SER A 40 -13.93 -0.05 -7.13
CA SER A 40 -12.58 0.45 -6.85
C SER A 40 -11.49 -0.62 -6.98
N TYR A 41 -10.35 -0.22 -7.58
CA TYR A 41 -9.08 -0.98 -7.56
C TYR A 41 -8.23 -0.72 -6.30
N SER A 42 -8.84 -0.15 -5.26
CA SER A 42 -8.22 0.23 -4.00
C SER A 42 -9.09 -0.18 -2.81
N LEU A 43 -8.51 -0.22 -1.60
CA LEU A 43 -9.21 -0.51 -0.35
C LEU A 43 -9.71 0.79 0.31
N LEU A 44 -10.60 1.53 -0.37
CA LEU A 44 -11.13 2.80 0.11
C LEU A 44 -12.19 2.62 1.21
N CYS A 45 -12.98 1.56 1.12
CA CYS A 45 -14.04 1.27 2.08
C CYS A 45 -13.43 0.74 3.39
N ARG A 46 -13.49 1.56 4.45
CA ARG A 46 -12.99 1.20 5.79
C ARG A 46 -13.72 -0.02 6.37
N TRP A 47 -15.04 -0.08 6.16
CA TRP A 47 -15.86 -1.23 6.59
C TRP A 47 -15.42 -2.51 5.89
N PHE A 48 -15.26 -2.47 4.57
CA PHE A 48 -14.76 -3.63 3.83
C PHE A 48 -13.41 -4.08 4.37
N ARG A 49 -12.48 -3.15 4.59
CA ARG A 49 -11.14 -3.48 5.10
C ARG A 49 -11.17 -4.14 6.49
N ALA A 50 -12.08 -3.74 7.37
CA ALA A 50 -12.13 -4.21 8.74
C ALA A 50 -13.00 -5.47 8.94
N ALA A 51 -14.13 -5.57 8.24
CA ALA A 51 -15.14 -6.60 8.48
C ALA A 51 -15.27 -7.63 7.35
N VAL A 52 -15.02 -7.25 6.10
CA VAL A 52 -15.31 -8.10 4.93
C VAL A 52 -14.05 -8.73 4.35
N LEU A 53 -12.98 -7.94 4.19
CA LEU A 53 -11.69 -8.40 3.68
C LEU A 53 -11.08 -9.54 4.51
N PRO A 54 -11.17 -9.55 5.85
CA PRO A 54 -10.66 -10.66 6.65
C PRO A 54 -11.33 -12.02 6.37
N LEU A 55 -12.50 -12.05 5.71
CA LEU A 55 -13.14 -13.30 5.27
C LEU A 55 -12.32 -14.04 4.20
N ASP A 56 -11.37 -13.36 3.56
CA ASP A 56 -10.35 -13.96 2.69
C ASP A 56 -8.97 -13.60 3.24
N GLU A 57 -8.51 -14.36 4.25
CA GLU A 57 -7.23 -14.12 4.92
C GLU A 57 -6.04 -14.06 3.94
N PRO A 58 -5.91 -14.95 2.93
CA PRO A 58 -4.82 -14.83 1.96
C PRO A 58 -4.85 -13.53 1.17
N LEU A 59 -6.04 -13.05 0.79
CA LEU A 59 -6.18 -11.76 0.11
C LEU A 59 -5.85 -10.59 1.05
N ALA A 60 -6.33 -10.65 2.29
CA ALA A 60 -6.02 -9.66 3.33
C ALA A 60 -4.51 -9.57 3.56
N ALA A 61 -3.82 -10.69 3.70
CA ALA A 61 -2.36 -10.77 3.80
C ALA A 61 -1.69 -10.13 2.57
N ALA A 62 -2.11 -10.51 1.36
CA ALA A 62 -1.52 -10.03 0.12
C ALA A 62 -1.81 -8.55 -0.19
N LEU A 63 -2.80 -7.92 0.45
CA LEU A 63 -3.15 -6.51 0.26
C LEU A 63 -2.65 -5.62 1.40
N LEU A 64 -2.66 -6.11 2.63
CA LEU A 64 -2.30 -5.34 3.82
C LEU A 64 -0.84 -5.53 4.24
N TYR A 65 -0.27 -6.71 3.96
CA TYR A 65 1.05 -7.11 4.45
C TYR A 65 2.07 -7.31 3.31
N ARG A 66 2.02 -6.46 2.27
CA ARG A 66 3.13 -6.35 1.30
C ARG A 66 4.30 -5.59 1.89
N LYS A 67 4.99 -6.22 2.83
CA LYS A 67 6.33 -5.82 3.26
C LYS A 67 7.35 -6.70 2.55
N GLU A 68 7.37 -6.62 1.22
CA GLU A 68 8.49 -7.20 0.48
C GLU A 68 9.77 -6.47 0.91
N HIS A 69 10.81 -7.23 1.23
CA HIS A 69 12.12 -6.67 1.51
C HIS A 69 12.59 -5.89 0.28
N LYS A 70 13.00 -4.65 0.49
CA LYS A 70 13.71 -3.87 -0.53
C LYS A 70 15.20 -3.93 -0.26
N ARG A 71 16.01 -3.73 -1.30
CA ARG A 71 17.44 -3.47 -1.13
C ARG A 71 17.69 -1.98 -1.03
N CYS A 72 18.49 -1.58 -0.06
CA CYS A 72 18.91 -0.19 0.10
C CYS A 72 19.74 0.23 -1.12
N THR A 73 19.43 1.38 -1.72
CA THR A 73 20.18 1.86 -2.90
C THR A 73 21.61 2.31 -2.59
N VAL A 74 21.99 2.38 -1.31
CA VAL A 74 23.31 2.84 -0.85
C VAL A 74 24.19 1.66 -0.47
N CYS A 75 23.75 0.86 0.50
CA CYS A 75 24.53 -0.27 1.01
C CYS A 75 24.09 -1.64 0.47
N GLY A 76 23.02 -1.71 -0.34
CA GLY A 76 22.50 -2.96 -0.89
C GLY A 76 21.78 -3.88 0.11
N GLN A 77 21.84 -3.59 1.41
CA GLN A 77 21.22 -4.42 2.46
C GLN A 77 19.71 -4.52 2.28
N SER A 78 19.17 -5.72 2.54
CA SER A 78 17.73 -5.94 2.59
C SER A 78 17.15 -5.21 3.81
N PHE A 79 15.99 -4.58 3.64
CA PHE A 79 15.29 -3.93 4.73
C PHE A 79 13.78 -3.94 4.49
N PHE A 80 13.02 -3.82 5.57
CA PHE A 80 11.58 -3.65 5.50
C PHE A 80 11.21 -2.18 5.26
N PRO A 81 10.61 -1.84 4.12
CA PRO A 81 10.22 -0.47 3.85
C PRO A 81 9.00 -0.06 4.70
N GLY A 82 9.04 1.15 5.26
CA GLY A 82 7.87 1.78 5.88
C GLY A 82 6.88 2.36 4.86
N SER A 83 7.29 2.52 3.60
CA SER A 83 6.45 3.01 2.50
C SER A 83 6.91 2.46 1.14
N ASN A 84 6.02 2.46 0.16
CA ASN A 84 6.37 2.09 -1.22
C ASN A 84 7.43 3.01 -1.85
N ARG A 85 7.64 4.22 -1.31
CA ARG A 85 8.67 5.16 -1.77
C ARG A 85 10.02 5.02 -1.04
N ALA A 86 10.11 4.18 0.00
CA ALA A 86 11.34 3.99 0.73
C ALA A 86 12.44 3.39 -0.18
N LYS A 87 13.60 4.06 -0.22
CA LYS A 87 14.82 3.70 -0.98
C LYS A 87 15.99 3.26 -0.09
N TYR A 88 15.99 3.69 1.16
CA TYR A 88 17.11 3.54 2.09
C TYR A 88 16.71 2.71 3.32
N CYS A 89 17.64 1.90 3.84
CA CYS A 89 17.48 1.29 5.15
C CYS A 89 17.54 2.37 6.25
N LYS A 90 17.12 2.04 7.48
CA LYS A 90 17.07 3.01 8.60
C LYS A 90 18.39 3.73 8.84
N ALA A 91 19.51 2.98 8.78
CA ALA A 91 20.85 3.54 8.98
C ALA A 91 21.23 4.55 7.89
N CYS A 92 21.11 4.17 6.61
CA CYS A 92 21.40 5.08 5.50
C CYS A 92 20.44 6.28 5.48
N ALA A 93 19.15 6.08 5.78
CA ALA A 93 18.17 7.15 5.84
C ALA A 93 18.52 8.21 6.90
N ALA A 94 19.00 7.78 8.08
CA ALA A 94 19.40 8.70 9.14
C ALA A 94 20.51 9.65 8.67
N ILE A 95 21.47 9.15 7.88
CA ILE A 95 22.57 9.94 7.31
C ILE A 95 22.03 11.01 6.33
N PHE A 96 21.11 10.65 5.43
CA PHE A 96 20.56 11.61 4.45
C PHE A 96 19.60 12.64 5.06
N VAL A 97 18.84 12.24 6.09
CA VAL A 97 17.91 13.14 6.79
C VAL A 97 18.67 14.18 7.60
N SER A 98 19.75 13.80 8.29
CA SER A 98 20.57 14.76 9.05
C SER A 98 21.34 15.74 8.16
N ALA A 99 21.62 15.36 6.92
CA ALA A 99 22.41 16.17 5.98
C ALA A 99 21.57 17.10 5.08
N GLY A 100 20.22 17.07 5.17
CA GLY A 100 19.34 17.89 4.32
C GLY A 100 19.48 17.60 2.81
N GLN A 101 19.97 16.41 2.44
CA GLN A 101 20.47 16.13 1.08
C GLN A 101 19.41 15.52 0.13
N TRP A 102 18.12 15.57 0.49
CA TRP A 102 17.04 14.94 -0.31
C TRP A 102 16.84 15.59 -1.69
N ASP A 103 17.20 16.86 -1.87
CA ASP A 103 16.86 17.64 -3.08
C ASP A 103 17.87 17.53 -4.22
N ARG A 104 19.05 16.92 -4.01
CA ARG A 104 20.15 17.01 -5.01
C ARG A 104 20.38 15.79 -5.89
N GLY A 105 19.60 14.72 -5.73
CA GLY A 105 19.75 13.52 -6.60
C GLY A 105 21.13 12.86 -6.55
N ILE A 106 21.95 13.18 -5.55
CA ILE A 106 23.33 12.70 -5.45
C ILE A 106 23.30 11.27 -4.93
N ASN A 107 23.80 10.35 -5.75
CA ASN A 107 24.07 8.98 -5.34
C ASN A 107 25.31 8.98 -4.43
N PRO A 108 25.21 8.57 -3.16
CA PRO A 108 26.35 8.56 -2.24
C PRO A 108 27.48 7.59 -2.64
N LEU A 109 27.25 6.67 -3.58
CA LEU A 109 28.33 5.89 -4.19
C LEU A 109 29.33 6.76 -4.99
N TYR A 110 28.98 8.01 -5.30
CA TYR A 110 29.88 8.98 -5.94
C TYR A 110 30.63 9.89 -4.97
N LEU A 111 30.24 9.93 -3.68
CA LEU A 111 30.92 10.77 -2.68
C LEU A 111 32.16 10.10 -2.07
N SER A 112 32.38 8.81 -2.32
CA SER A 112 33.58 8.09 -1.86
C SER A 112 34.72 8.07 -2.89
N GLN A 113 34.69 8.92 -3.92
CA GLN A 113 35.72 8.96 -4.98
C GLN A 113 36.47 10.29 -5.09
N THR A 114 36.27 11.26 -4.18
CA THR A 114 36.98 12.56 -4.24
C THR A 114 38.02 12.77 -3.13
N ASP A 115 38.47 11.70 -2.48
CA ASP A 115 39.63 11.75 -1.57
C ASP A 115 40.77 10.91 -2.15
N PHE A 116 41.37 11.35 -3.27
CA PHE A 116 42.75 11.09 -3.68
C PHE A 116 43.22 12.13 -4.68
#